data_AF-A0A1T4ZNA3-F1
#
_entry.id   AF-A0A1T4ZNA3-F1
#
_cell.length_a   1.000
_cell.length_b   1.000
_cell.length_c   1.000
_cell.angle_alpha   90.00
_cell.angle_beta   90.00
_cell.angle_gamma   90.00
#
_symmetry.space_group_name_H-M   'P 1'
#
loop_
_entity.id
_entity.type
_entity.pdbx_description
1 polymer ?
#
loop_
_entity_poly.entity_id
_entity_poly.type
_entity_poly.pdbx_seq_one_letter_code
_entity_poly.pdbx_strand_id
1 'polypeptide(L)' 'MNAYKAYITIEDPKQVILSDLPFQPGQRVEVIILAEENPRAEMSQKLRELFDRTQALPGVEDITEEEITAEIEAYRRGE' A
#
# COMPACT_ATOMS: atom_id res chain seq x y z
N MET A 1 -21.31 -14.23 24.50
CA MET A 1 -19.94 -13.68 24.44
C MET A 1 -20.06 -12.35 23.72
N ASN A 2 -19.73 -11.23 24.37
CA ASN A 2 -19.78 -9.92 23.72
C ASN A 2 -18.48 -9.75 22.92
N ALA A 3 -18.60 -9.67 21.59
CA ALA A 3 -17.45 -9.46 20.72
C ALA A 3 -17.26 -7.96 20.49
N TYR A 4 -16.07 -7.45 20.80
CA TYR A 4 -15.64 -6.10 20.43
C TYR A 4 -14.78 -6.21 19.18
N LYS A 5 -15.18 -5.54 18.09
CA LYS A 5 -14.43 -5.50 16.83
C LYS A 5 -13.88 -4.09 16.61
N ALA A 6 -12.57 -3.99 16.44
CA ALA A 6 -11.88 -2.77 16.02
C ALA A 6 -10.99 -3.09 14.82
N TYR A 7 -10.82 -2.12 13.92
CA TYR A 7 -9.84 -2.18 12.84
C TYR A 7 -8.67 -1.30 13.21
N ILE A 8 -7.46 -1.83 13.11
CA ILE A 8 -6.23 -1.13 13.40
C ILE A 8 -5.25 -1.36 12.24
N THR A 9 -4.49 -0.33 11.91
CA THR A 9 -3.37 -0.45 10.98
C THR A 9 -2.13 -0.80 11.78
N ILE A 10 -1.41 -1.84 11.37
CA ILE A 10 -0.12 -2.16 11.99
C ILE A 10 0.95 -1.21 11.44
N GLU A 11 1.42 -0.31 12.30
CA GLU A 11 2.52 0.61 11.99
C GLU A 11 3.90 -0.01 12.29
N ASP A 12 4.03 -0.73 13.41
CA ASP A 12 5.20 -1.54 13.75
C ASP A 12 4.81 -3.03 13.82
N PRO A 13 5.33 -3.91 12.94
CA PRO A 13 5.02 -5.33 12.97
C PRO A 13 5.49 -6.05 14.24
N LYS A 14 6.36 -5.43 15.06
CA LYS A 14 6.84 -6.03 16.31
C LYS A 14 5.90 -5.82 17.48
N GLN A 15 5.05 -4.77 17.45
CA GLN A 15 4.20 -4.42 18.57
C GLN A 15 2.91 -3.75 18.14
N VAL A 16 1.80 -4.16 18.76
CA VAL A 16 0.50 -3.50 18.67
C VAL A 16 0.02 -3.17 20.09
N ILE A 17 -0.42 -1.94 20.31
CA ILE A 17 -1.00 -1.47 21.57
C ILE A 17 -2.48 -1.18 21.36
N LEU A 18 -3.35 -1.86 22.11
CA LEU A 18 -4.78 -1.61 22.14
C LEU A 18 -5.13 -0.81 23.40
N SER A 19 -5.55 0.44 23.21
CA SER A 19 -5.90 1.37 24.29
C SER A 19 -7.42 1.58 24.38
N ASP A 20 -7.88 2.03 25.55
CA ASP A 20 -9.28 2.45 25.80
C ASP A 20 -10.34 1.37 25.49
N LEU A 21 -10.01 0.11 25.80
CA LEU A 21 -10.92 -1.01 25.59
C LEU A 21 -12.08 -1.00 26.62
N PRO A 22 -13.32 -1.34 26.22
CA PRO A 22 -14.50 -1.29 27.09
C PRO A 22 -14.62 -2.52 28.01
N PHE A 23 -13.52 -2.96 28.63
CA PHE A 23 -13.46 -4.13 29.52
C PHE A 23 -13.12 -3.73 30.96
N GLN A 24 -13.56 -4.54 31.92
CA GLN A 24 -13.32 -4.33 33.35
C GLN A 24 -12.03 -5.02 33.82
N PRO A 25 -11.37 -4.51 34.89
CA PRO A 25 -10.24 -5.19 35.50
C PRO A 25 -10.56 -6.64 35.90
N GLY A 26 -9.68 -7.58 35.53
CA GLY A 26 -9.84 -9.01 35.82
C GLY A 26 -10.68 -9.80 34.83
N GLN A 27 -11.27 -9.16 33.81
CA GLN A 27 -11.94 -9.88 32.73
C GLN A 27 -10.93 -10.58 31.82
N ARG A 28 -11.11 -11.89 31.64
CA ARG A 28 -10.36 -12.65 30.62
C ARG A 28 -10.99 -12.37 29.25
N VAL A 29 -10.17 -11.86 28.34
CA VAL A 29 -10.57 -11.57 26.95
C VAL A 29 -9.84 -12.50 25.99
N GLU A 30 -10.50 -12.85 24.89
CA GLU A 30 -9.92 -13.56 23.75
C GLU A 30 -9.63 -12.54 22.65
N VAL A 31 -8.45 -12.62 22.03
CA VAL A 31 -8.05 -11.72 20.94
C VAL A 31 -7.93 -12.54 19.66
N ILE A 32 -8.66 -12.13 18.62
CA ILE A 32 -8.62 -12.74 17.29
C ILE A 32 -8.04 -11.70 16.33
N ILE A 33 -6.93 -12.04 15.68
CA ILE A 33 -6.28 -11.18 14.69
C ILE A 33 -6.55 -11.76 13.31
N LEU A 34 -7.21 -10.99 12.45
CA LEU A 34 -7.42 -11.32 11.05
C LEU A 34 -6.71 -10.27 10.22
N ALA A 35 -5.71 -10.69 9.44
CA ALA A 35 -5.07 -9.81 8.48
C ALA A 35 -5.93 -9.74 7.22
N GLU A 36 -6.28 -8.52 6.81
CA GLU A 36 -6.82 -8.29 5.47
C GLU A 36 -5.64 -8.22 4.48
N GLU A 37 -5.85 -8.70 3.26
CA GLU A 37 -4.91 -8.45 2.18
C GLU A 37 -4.74 -6.93 2.01
N ASN A 38 -3.57 -6.49 1.57
CA ASN A 38 -3.33 -5.09 1.23
C ASN A 38 -3.17 -4.94 -0.29
N PRO A 39 -4.27 -5.01 -1.07
CA PRO A 39 -4.23 -4.92 -2.53
C PRO A 39 -3.51 -3.67 -3.03
N ARG A 40 -3.56 -2.57 -2.26
CA ARG A 40 -2.91 -1.32 -2.62
C ARG A 40 -1.39 -1.42 -2.51
N ALA A 41 -0.87 -2.04 -1.45
CA ALA A 41 0.56 -2.29 -1.31
C ALA A 41 1.05 -3.25 -2.41
N GLU A 42 0.31 -4.32 -2.69
CA GLU A 42 0.63 -5.25 -3.77
C GLU A 42 0.62 -4.57 -5.15
N MET A 43 -0.39 -3.74 -5.42
CA MET A 43 -0.48 -3.00 -6.67
C MET A 43 0.67 -2.01 -6.81
N SER A 44 1.02 -1.30 -5.74
CA SER A 44 2.17 -0.38 -5.71
C SER A 44 3.47 -1.11 -6.01
N GLN A 45 3.66 -2.32 -5.47
CA GLN A 45 4.84 -3.13 -5.74
C GLN A 45 4.88 -3.60 -7.20
N LYS A 46 3.76 -4.11 -7.73
CA LYS A 46 3.66 -4.52 -9.14
C LYS A 46 3.94 -3.35 -10.08
N LEU A 47 3.40 -2.17 -9.79
CA LEU A 47 3.64 -0.96 -10.60
C LEU A 47 5.12 -0.57 -10.59
N ARG A 48 5.79 -0.67 -9.43
CA ARG A 48 7.22 -0.40 -9.31
C ARG A 48 8.06 -1.40 -10.10
N GLU A 49 7.78 -2.69 -9.98
CA GLU A 49 8.45 -3.74 -10.74
C GLU A 49 8.27 -3.57 -12.25
N LEU A 50 7.09 -3.12 -12.70
CA LEU A 50 6.86 -2.80 -14.10
C LEU A 50 7.73 -1.64 -14.57
N PHE A 51 7.79 -0.54 -13.81
CA PHE A 51 8.64 0.60 -14.17
C PHE A 51 10.12 0.21 -14.22
N ASP A 52 10.62 -0.49 -13.20
CA ASP A 52 12.00 -0.97 -13.15
C ASP A 52 12.34 -1.82 -14.39
N ARG A 53 11.43 -2.70 -14.79
CA ARG A 53 11.59 -3.54 -16.00
C ARG A 53 11.57 -2.73 -17.29
N THR A 54 10.69 -1.74 -17.40
CA THR A 54 10.62 -0.89 -18.60
C THR A 54 11.86 -0.02 -18.73
N GLN A 55 12.38 0.53 -17.64
CA GLN A 55 13.60 1.36 -17.64
C GLN A 55 14.87 0.56 -17.92
N ALA A 56 14.87 -0.75 -17.62
CA ALA A 56 15.99 -1.63 -17.94
C ALA A 56 16.04 -2.09 -19.41
N LEU A 57 15.09 -1.67 -20.26
CA LEU A 57 15.10 -2.06 -21.67
C LEU A 57 16.19 -1.31 -22.44
N PRO A 58 16.91 -1.98 -23.37
CA PRO A 58 17.93 -1.33 -24.19
C PRO A 58 17.34 -0.17 -25.01
N GLY A 59 18.06 0.96 -25.05
CA GLY A 59 17.64 2.16 -25.80
C GLY A 59 16.63 3.05 -25.08
N VAL A 60 16.18 2.69 -23.87
CA VAL A 60 15.34 3.58 -23.04
C VAL A 60 16.16 4.72 -22.42
N GLU A 61 17.45 4.50 -22.16
CA GLU A 61 18.37 5.55 -21.68
C GLU A 61 18.53 6.72 -22.66
N ASP A 62 18.21 6.50 -23.95
CA ASP A 62 18.27 7.53 -24.99
C ASP A 62 17.03 8.44 -24.99
N ILE A 63 15.96 8.07 -24.26
CA ILE A 63 14.72 8.84 -24.17
C ILE A 63 14.85 9.91 -23.09
N THR A 64 14.69 11.17 -23.47
CA THR A 64 14.80 12.32 -22.56
C THR A 64 13.48 12.66 -21.87
N GLU A 65 13.57 13.32 -20.71
CA GLU A 65 12.39 13.81 -19.98
C GLU A 65 11.59 14.85 -20.80
N GLU A 66 12.29 15.63 -21.62
CA GLU A 66 11.69 16.60 -22.54
C GLU A 66 10.83 15.92 -23.61
N GLU A 67 11.32 14.81 -24.19
CA GLU A 67 10.57 14.01 -25.17
C GLU A 67 9.32 13.38 -24.55
N ILE A 68 9.46 12.80 -23.35
CA ILE A 68 8.34 12.20 -22.60
C ILE A 68 7.28 13.27 -22.29
N THR A 69 7.72 14.44 -21.82
CA THR A 69 6.81 15.55 -21.49
C THR A 69 6.07 16.03 -22.73
N ALA A 70 6.78 16.21 -23.85
CA ALA A 70 6.18 16.64 -25.11
C ALA A 70 5.12 15.64 -25.62
N GLU A 71 5.38 14.33 -25.51
CA GLU A 71 4.43 13.28 -25.88
C GLU A 71 3.18 13.30 -24.98
N ILE A 72 3.35 13.40 -23.67
CA ILE A 72 2.23 13.47 -22.71
C ILE A 72 1.36 14.69 -23.00
N GLU A 73 1.96 15.83 -23.28
CA GLU A 73 1.22 17.05 -23.60
C GLU A 73 0.48 16.94 -24.94
N ALA A 74 1.10 16.37 -25.97
CA ALA A 74 0.45 16.11 -27.25
C ALA A 74 -0.79 15.21 -27.08
N TYR A 75 -0.63 14.09 -26.36
CA TYR A 75 -1.74 13.19 -26.06
C TYR A 75 -2.87 13.88 -25.29
N ARG A 76 -2.54 14.73 -24.31
CA ARG A 76 -3.55 15.49 -23.53
C ARG A 76 -4.29 16.54 -24.37
N ARG A 77 -3.68 17.05 -25.44
CA ARG A 77 -4.34 17.94 -26.42
C ARG A 77 -5.17 17.17 -27.46
N GLY A 78 -5.07 15.84 -27.49
CA GLY A 78 -5.80 14.98 -28.44
C GLY A 78 -5.13 14.88 -29.82
N GLU A 79 -3.83 15.15 -29.90
CA GLU A 79 -2.96 14.88 -31.05
C GLU A 79 -2.43 13.43 -30.99
#